data_AF-A0A4Y2X9L3-F1
#
_entry.id   AF-A0A4Y2X9L3-F1
#
_cell.length_a   1.000
_cell.length_b   1.000
_cell.length_c   1.000
_cell.angle_alpha   90.00
_cell.angle_beta   90.00
_cell.angle_gamma   90.00
#
_symmetry.space_group_name_H-M   'P 1'
#
loop_
_entity.id
_entity.type
_entity.pdbx_description
1 polymer ?
#
loop_
_entity_poly.entity_id
_entity_poly.type
_entity_poly.pdbx_seq_one_letter_code
_entity_poly.pdbx_strand_id
1 'polypeptide(L)'
;MDWSILFAILESYAISDFYKNFIFHYLIDRNVVFVDGTINTERQCFMGYPQGSVIAPGIWNIYINKILELNTEEFFVQAFADDSALVTTGRNRKELEGNTNRLLALISDKLEELKLNLSVDECQALAIRSKQNNIRQRARRSTFIRAPCFKLMTGALN
;
A
#
# COMPACT_ATOMS: atom_id res chain seq x y z
N MET A 1 1.82 7.95 7.87
CA MET A 1 2.42 6.93 8.75
C MET A 1 2.31 7.39 10.19
N ASP A 2 1.60 6.61 11.00
CA ASP A 2 1.42 6.86 12.42
C ASP A 2 2.59 6.29 13.23
N TRP A 3 3.15 7.10 14.14
CA TRP A 3 4.34 6.71 14.91
C TRP A 3 4.04 5.65 15.97
N SER A 4 2.86 5.67 16.61
CA SER A 4 2.48 4.66 17.60
C SER A 4 2.41 3.27 16.96
N ILE A 5 1.86 3.19 15.75
CA ILE A 5 1.84 1.95 14.97
C ILE A 5 3.26 1.52 14.61
N LEU A 6 4.12 2.45 14.18
CA LEU A 6 5.52 2.13 13.86
C LEU A 6 6.23 1.50 15.06
N PHE A 7 6.14 2.11 16.24
CA PHE A 7 6.80 1.57 17.44
C PHE A 7 6.25 0.21 17.86
N ALA A 8 4.94 -0.03 17.69
CA ALA A 8 4.36 -1.35 17.90
C ALA A 8 4.91 -2.40 16.92
N ILE A 9 5.15 -2.02 15.65
CA ILE A 9 5.78 -2.88 14.65
C ILE A 9 7.24 -3.16 15.03
N LEU A 10 8.01 -2.14 15.41
CA LEU A 10 9.40 -2.32 15.84
C LEU A 10 9.51 -3.27 17.05
N GLU A 11 8.57 -3.16 17.99
CA GLU A 11 8.46 -4.07 19.13
C GLU A 11 8.18 -5.51 18.68
N SER A 12 7.25 -5.69 17.74
CA SER A 12 6.93 -7.02 17.20
C SER A 12 8.09 -7.71 16.50
N TYR A 13 9.05 -6.94 15.96
CA TYR A 13 10.30 -7.45 15.38
C TYR A 13 11.41 -7.65 16.42
N ALA A 14 11.15 -7.44 17.72
CA ALA A 14 12.13 -7.50 18.80
C ALA A 14 13.36 -6.61 18.55
N ILE A 15 13.16 -5.45 17.93
CA ILE A 15 14.23 -4.48 17.68
C ILE A 15 14.68 -3.88 19.02
N SER A 16 15.99 -3.77 19.22
CA SER A 16 16.56 -3.28 20.48
C SER A 16 16.15 -1.83 20.78
N ASP A 17 16.06 -1.53 22.08
CA ASP A 17 15.70 -0.18 22.57
C ASP A 17 16.64 0.89 22.05
N PHE A 18 17.92 0.56 21.80
CA PHE A 18 18.87 1.48 21.20
C PHE A 18 18.37 2.04 19.86
N TYR A 19 17.95 1.16 18.93
CA TYR A 19 17.46 1.59 17.62
C TYR A 19 16.10 2.27 17.70
N LYS A 20 15.21 1.79 18.58
CA LYS A 20 13.91 2.43 18.83
C LYS A 20 14.10 3.85 19.35
N ASN A 21 14.99 4.07 20.32
CA ASN A 21 15.31 5.39 20.86
C ASN A 21 15.93 6.31 19.81
N PHE A 22 16.81 5.78 18.96
CA PHE A 22 17.36 6.53 17.83
C PHE A 22 16.24 7.00 16.88
N ILE A 23 15.33 6.09 16.49
CA ILE A 23 14.18 6.41 15.63
C ILE A 23 13.24 7.41 16.30
N PHE A 24 13.04 7.31 17.62
CA PHE A 24 12.20 8.24 18.38
C PHE A 24 12.75 9.65 18.30
N HIS A 25 14.02 9.86 18.67
CA HIS A 25 14.67 11.16 18.60
C HIS A 25 14.82 11.68 17.17
N TYR A 26 14.86 10.79 16.18
CA TYR A 26 14.85 11.16 14.78
C TYR A 26 13.48 11.73 14.31
N LEU A 27 12.37 11.31 14.93
CA LEU A 27 11.01 11.68 14.53
C LEU A 27 10.44 12.89 15.28
N ILE A 28 10.76 13.05 16.57
CA ILE A 28 10.23 14.14 17.42
C ILE A 28 10.87 15.51 17.11
N ASP A 29 10.26 16.58 17.64
CA ASP A 29 10.78 17.96 17.64
C ASP A 29 11.19 18.49 16.26
N ARG A 30 10.50 18.03 15.22
CA ARG A 30 10.69 18.51 13.86
C ARG A 30 9.72 19.63 13.56
N ASN A 31 10.24 20.75 13.06
CA ASN A 31 9.45 21.86 12.58
C ASN A 31 9.68 22.06 11.08
N VAL A 32 8.61 22.37 10.35
CA VAL A 32 8.67 22.87 8.98
C VAL A 32 8.52 24.38 9.06
N VAL A 33 9.52 25.07 8.52
CA VAL A 33 9.56 26.52 8.46
C VAL A 33 9.40 26.93 7.01
N PHE A 34 8.39 27.75 6.73
CA PHE A 34 8.16 28.38 5.45
C PHE A 34 8.49 29.86 5.55
N VAL A 35 9.45 30.31 4.73
CA VAL A 35 9.86 31.71 4.64
C VAL A 35 9.67 32.18 3.20
N ASP A 36 8.80 33.16 3.01
CA ASP A 36 8.60 33.84 1.73
C ASP A 36 8.47 35.35 1.94
N GLY A 37 9.57 36.08 1.74
CA GLY A 37 9.67 37.54 1.81
C GLY A 37 9.16 38.15 3.12
N THR A 38 7.84 38.32 3.21
CA THR A 38 7.10 38.86 4.35
C THR A 38 6.44 37.81 5.25
N ILE A 39 6.33 36.55 4.82
CA ILE A 39 5.69 35.47 5.56
C ILE A 39 6.76 34.58 6.17
N ASN A 40 6.71 34.41 7.49
CA ASN A 40 7.44 33.37 8.22
C ASN A 40 6.42 32.54 9.00
N THR A 41 6.27 31.27 8.66
CA THR A 41 5.37 30.34 9.34
C THR A 41 6.12 29.10 9.76
N GLU A 42 6.01 28.75 11.02
CA GLU A 42 6.56 27.52 11.58
C GLU A 42 5.41 26.58 11.99
N ARG A 43 5.53 25.31 11.63
CA ARG A 43 4.61 24.26 12.09
C ARG A 43 5.38 23.04 12.55
N GLN A 44 5.02 22.54 13.72
CA GLN A 44 5.52 21.27 14.23
C GLN A 44 4.96 20.09 13.41
N CYS A 45 5.82 19.14 13.09
CA CYS A 45 5.50 17.94 12.33
C CYS A 45 5.25 16.78 13.28
N PHE A 46 4.03 16.25 13.24
CA PHE A 46 3.62 15.08 14.01
C PHE A 46 3.57 13.79 13.17
N MET A 47 3.85 13.88 11.86
CA MET A 47 3.77 12.75 10.93
C MET A 47 4.85 12.82 9.84
N GLY A 48 5.03 11.71 9.13
CA GLY A 48 5.94 11.60 7.99
C GLY A 48 7.42 11.61 8.39
N TYR A 49 8.31 11.79 7.42
CA TYR A 49 9.76 11.80 7.60
C TYR A 49 10.38 13.11 7.08
N PRO A 50 11.57 13.50 7.57
CA PRO A 50 12.40 14.52 6.91
C PRO A 50 12.66 14.19 5.45
N GLN A 51 12.46 15.16 4.55
CA GLN A 51 12.84 15.01 3.15
C GLN A 51 14.36 14.86 3.03
N GLY A 52 14.83 13.95 2.17
CA GLY A 52 16.26 13.64 2.04
C GLY A 52 16.80 12.68 3.12
N SER A 53 15.92 12.10 3.94
CA SER A 53 16.30 11.06 4.88
C SER A 53 16.86 9.81 4.21
N VAL A 54 18.02 9.36 4.68
CA VAL A 54 18.62 8.08 4.30
C VAL A 54 17.88 6.90 4.95
N ILE A 55 17.34 7.07 6.15
CA ILE A 55 16.72 5.97 6.92
C ILE A 55 15.24 5.79 6.64
N ALA A 56 14.54 6.84 6.18
CA ALA A 56 13.10 6.79 5.95
C ALA A 56 12.66 5.66 5.00
N PRO A 57 13.34 5.38 3.87
CA PRO A 57 12.97 4.26 3.00
C PRO A 57 13.05 2.90 3.72
N GLY A 58 14.04 2.71 4.60
CA GLY A 58 14.17 1.49 5.38
C GLY A 58 13.04 1.33 6.40
N ILE A 59 12.67 2.41 7.09
CA ILE A 59 11.55 2.40 8.04
C ILE A 59 10.23 2.15 7.29
N TRP A 60 10.05 2.73 6.10
CA TRP A 60 8.88 2.49 5.26
C TRP A 60 8.74 1.01 4.88
N ASN A 61 9.85 0.36 4.49
CA ASN A 61 9.85 -1.07 4.17
C ASN A 61 9.42 -1.93 5.37
N ILE A 62 9.88 -1.61 6.58
CA ILE A 62 9.43 -2.28 7.80
C ILE A 62 7.92 -2.08 8.01
N TYR A 63 7.43 -0.86 7.77
CA TYR A 63 6.02 -0.51 7.96
C TYR A 63 5.08 -1.24 7.00
N ILE A 64 5.42 -1.26 5.71
CA ILE A 64 4.59 -1.86 4.65
C ILE A 64 4.67 -3.39 4.64
N ASN A 65 5.65 -3.99 5.32
CA ASN A 65 5.86 -5.44 5.32
C ASN A 65 4.62 -6.22 5.76
N LYS A 66 3.81 -5.66 6.67
CA LYS A 66 2.52 -6.25 7.07
C LYS A 66 1.55 -6.49 5.92
N ILE A 67 1.60 -5.67 4.87
CA ILE A 67 0.80 -5.85 3.66
C ILE A 67 1.43 -6.94 2.78
N LEU A 68 2.76 -6.99 2.70
CA LEU A 68 3.48 -8.02 1.95
C LEU A 68 3.32 -9.42 2.57
N GLU A 69 3.09 -9.50 3.87
CA GLU A 69 2.75 -10.74 4.58
C GLU A 69 1.39 -11.33 4.17
N LEU A 70 0.55 -10.59 3.41
CA LEU A 70 -0.69 -11.11 2.81
C LEU A 70 -0.45 -12.04 1.61
N ASN A 71 0.78 -12.15 1.13
CA ASN A 71 1.14 -13.02 0.01
C ASN A 71 0.78 -14.48 0.29
N THR A 72 0.12 -15.11 -0.69
CA THR A 72 -0.23 -16.54 -0.68
C THR A 72 0.01 -17.15 -2.06
N GLU A 73 -0.25 -18.45 -2.24
CA GLU A 73 -0.22 -19.04 -3.59
C GLU A 73 -1.28 -18.45 -4.55
N GLU A 74 -2.38 -17.91 -4.02
CA GLU A 74 -3.48 -17.33 -4.81
C GLU A 74 -3.36 -15.81 -5.00
N PHE A 75 -2.66 -15.14 -4.09
CA PHE A 75 -2.52 -13.69 -4.04
C PHE A 75 -1.06 -13.29 -4.04
N PHE A 76 -0.69 -12.42 -4.97
CA PHE A 76 0.64 -11.86 -5.01
C PHE A 76 0.59 -10.33 -4.90
N VAL A 77 1.26 -9.80 -3.89
CA VAL A 77 1.42 -8.39 -3.59
C VAL A 77 2.90 -8.08 -3.65
N GLN A 78 3.27 -7.18 -4.55
CA GLN A 78 4.61 -6.62 -4.64
C GLN A 78 4.53 -5.12 -4.38
N ALA A 79 5.45 -4.60 -3.57
CA ALA A 79 5.59 -3.16 -3.37
C ALA A 79 6.98 -2.68 -3.77
N PHE A 80 7.06 -1.42 -4.19
CA PHE A 80 8.29 -0.66 -4.38
C PHE A 80 8.03 0.77 -3.92
N ALA A 81 8.68 1.18 -2.82
CA ALA A 81 8.31 2.41 -2.12
C ALA A 81 6.79 2.43 -1.83
N ASP A 82 6.09 3.50 -2.18
CA ASP A 82 4.65 3.68 -2.02
C ASP A 82 3.82 3.01 -3.14
N ASP A 83 4.43 2.63 -4.25
CA ASP A 83 3.76 1.91 -5.34
C ASP A 83 3.60 0.43 -4.99
N SER A 84 2.42 -0.12 -5.28
CA SER A 84 2.15 -1.56 -5.12
C SER A 84 1.39 -2.15 -6.29
N ALA A 85 1.73 -3.40 -6.61
CA ALA A 85 1.09 -4.20 -7.64
C ALA A 85 0.41 -5.41 -6.99
N LEU A 86 -0.88 -5.56 -7.28
CA LEU A 86 -1.74 -6.63 -6.77
C LEU A 86 -2.06 -7.58 -7.92
N VAL A 87 -1.72 -8.85 -7.75
CA VAL A 87 -1.89 -9.88 -8.77
C VAL A 87 -2.70 -11.02 -8.19
N THR A 88 -3.79 -11.36 -8.87
CA THR A 88 -4.59 -12.55 -8.58
C THR A 88 -4.78 -13.36 -9.85
N THR A 89 -5.13 -14.63 -9.69
CA THR A 89 -5.39 -15.53 -10.80
C THR A 89 -6.78 -16.16 -10.69
N GLY A 90 -7.31 -16.63 -11.82
CA GLY A 90 -8.58 -17.33 -11.88
C GLY A 90 -8.78 -18.00 -13.23
N ARG A 91 -9.47 -19.15 -13.27
CA ARG A 91 -9.72 -19.93 -14.49
C ARG A 91 -10.76 -19.28 -15.38
N ASN A 92 -11.65 -18.49 -14.79
CA ASN A 92 -12.68 -17.73 -15.49
C ASN A 92 -12.85 -16.34 -14.86
N ARG A 93 -13.62 -15.48 -15.54
CA ARG A 93 -13.86 -14.09 -15.10
C ARG A 93 -14.41 -14.00 -13.67
N LYS A 94 -15.37 -14.87 -13.32
CA LYS A 94 -16.06 -14.83 -12.02
C LYS A 94 -15.10 -15.18 -10.88
N GLU A 95 -14.24 -16.17 -11.08
CA GLU A 95 -13.19 -16.54 -10.13
C GLU A 95 -12.15 -15.43 -9.98
N LEU A 96 -11.68 -14.84 -11.10
CA LEU A 96 -10.73 -13.71 -11.07
C LEU A 96 -11.29 -12.51 -10.31
N GLU A 97 -12.55 -12.13 -10.57
CA GLU A 97 -13.22 -11.03 -9.86
C GLU A 97 -13.42 -11.35 -8.38
N GLY A 98 -13.80 -12.58 -8.04
CA GLY A 98 -13.96 -13.01 -6.66
C GLY A 98 -12.64 -12.94 -5.88
N ASN A 99 -11.58 -13.48 -6.47
CA ASN A 99 -10.24 -13.49 -5.87
C ASN A 99 -9.68 -12.07 -5.72
N THR A 100 -9.81 -11.23 -6.75
CA THR A 100 -9.36 -9.83 -6.67
C THR A 100 -10.12 -9.05 -5.59
N ASN A 101 -11.45 -9.18 -5.53
CA ASN A 101 -12.24 -8.48 -4.51
C ASN A 101 -11.93 -8.95 -3.10
N ARG A 102 -11.59 -10.24 -2.91
CA ARG A 102 -11.13 -10.75 -1.62
C ARG A 102 -9.79 -10.14 -1.22
N LEU A 103 -8.82 -10.10 -2.13
CA LEU A 103 -7.52 -9.47 -1.86
C LEU A 103 -7.66 -7.97 -1.56
N LEU A 104 -8.49 -7.25 -2.32
CA LEU A 104 -8.76 -5.84 -2.08
C LEU A 104 -9.38 -5.59 -0.69
N ALA A 105 -10.27 -6.47 -0.23
CA ALA A 105 -10.82 -6.37 1.12
C ALA A 105 -9.74 -6.57 2.19
N LEU A 106 -8.91 -7.61 2.06
CA LEU A 106 -7.79 -7.86 3.00
C LEU A 106 -6.81 -6.70 3.06
N ILE A 107 -6.50 -6.10 1.92
CA ILE A 107 -5.60 -4.94 1.84
C ILE A 107 -6.26 -3.71 2.46
N SER A 108 -7.55 -3.49 2.22
CA SER A 108 -8.29 -2.39 2.84
C SER A 108 -8.23 -2.49 4.37
N ASP A 109 -8.50 -3.68 4.92
CA ASP A 109 -8.45 -3.92 6.37
C ASP A 109 -7.03 -3.67 6.91
N LYS A 110 -6.00 -4.14 6.21
CA LYS A 110 -4.59 -3.92 6.62
C LYS A 110 -4.14 -2.48 6.49
N LEU A 111 -4.60 -1.74 5.50
CA LEU A 111 -4.31 -0.32 5.36
C LEU A 111 -4.96 0.48 6.51
N GLU A 112 -6.18 0.12 6.90
CA GLU A 112 -6.87 0.73 8.04
C GLU A 112 -6.12 0.46 9.36
N GLU A 113 -5.70 -0.79 9.61
CA GLU A 113 -4.84 -1.15 10.75
C GLU A 113 -3.55 -0.33 10.80
N LEU A 114 -3.00 0.01 9.63
CA LEU A 114 -1.78 0.80 9.47
C LEU A 114 -2.05 2.32 9.40
N LYS A 115 -3.30 2.77 9.50
CA LYS A 115 -3.71 4.17 9.27
C LYS A 115 -3.10 4.76 7.98
N LEU A 116 -3.13 3.96 6.92
CA LEU A 116 -2.75 4.34 5.57
C LEU A 116 -4.00 4.50 4.71
N ASN A 117 -3.96 5.45 3.79
CA ASN A 117 -5.03 5.68 2.84
C ASN A 117 -4.61 5.18 1.46
N LEU A 118 -5.53 4.54 0.75
CA LEU A 118 -5.34 4.14 -0.64
C LEU A 118 -5.73 5.31 -1.56
N SER A 119 -4.85 5.66 -2.48
CA SER A 119 -5.14 6.60 -3.57
C SER A 119 -5.96 5.90 -4.65
N VAL A 120 -7.27 5.77 -4.43
CA VAL A 120 -8.19 5.05 -5.33
C VAL A 120 -8.16 5.62 -6.75
N ASP A 121 -8.01 6.93 -6.90
CA ASP A 121 -8.00 7.60 -8.20
C ASP A 121 -6.78 7.25 -9.06
N GLU A 122 -5.66 6.89 -8.42
CA GLU A 122 -4.43 6.48 -9.09
C GLU A 122 -4.38 4.96 -9.35
N CYS A 123 -5.32 4.21 -8.79
CA CYS A 123 -5.35 2.75 -8.93
C CYS A 123 -5.82 2.35 -10.34
N GLN A 124 -5.01 1.55 -11.02
CA GLN A 124 -5.34 0.97 -12.32
C GLN A 124 -5.46 -0.55 -12.22
N ALA A 125 -6.36 -1.13 -13.02
CA ALA A 125 -6.56 -2.56 -13.06
C ALA A 125 -6.45 -3.11 -14.49
N LEU A 126 -5.63 -4.14 -14.65
CA LEU A 126 -5.38 -4.80 -15.93
C LEU A 126 -5.67 -6.30 -15.80
N ALA A 127 -6.49 -6.84 -16.71
CA ALA A 127 -6.79 -8.26 -16.75
C ALA A 127 -6.19 -8.92 -18.00
N ILE A 128 -5.27 -9.87 -17.79
CA ILE A 128 -4.52 -10.57 -18.84
C ILE A 128 -5.03 -12.01 -18.98
N ARG A 129 -5.14 -12.52 -20.22
CA ARG A 129 -5.53 -13.92 -20.49
C ARG A 129 -4.38 -14.71 -21.12
N SER A 130 -4.27 -15.97 -20.73
CA SER A 130 -3.30 -16.91 -21.34
C SER A 130 -3.61 -17.21 -22.82
N LYS A 131 -2.56 -17.30 -23.64
CA LYS A 131 -2.61 -17.65 -25.07
C LYS A 131 -3.06 -19.10 -25.34
N GLN A 132 -2.97 -20.03 -24.38
CA GLN A 132 -3.36 -21.44 -24.59
C GLN A 132 -4.87 -21.62 -24.84
N ASN A 133 -5.70 -20.64 -24.49
CA ASN A 133 -7.13 -20.65 -24.79
C ASN A 133 -7.47 -20.26 -26.25
N ASN A 134 -6.49 -20.05 -27.12
CA ASN A 134 -6.72 -19.66 -28.52
C ASN A 134 -7.19 -20.82 -29.42
N ILE A 135 -6.88 -22.08 -29.10
CA ILE A 135 -7.25 -23.23 -29.96
C ILE A 135 -8.78 -23.45 -29.99
N ARG A 136 -9.52 -22.94 -29.00
CA ARG A 136 -11.00 -22.98 -28.99
C ARG A 136 -11.68 -21.75 -29.62
N GLN A 137 -10.92 -20.79 -30.15
CA GLN A 137 -11.47 -19.51 -30.60
C GLN A 137 -11.77 -19.47 -32.10
N ARG A 138 -13.00 -19.86 -32.46
CA ARG A 138 -13.64 -19.39 -33.70
C ARG A 138 -14.42 -18.08 -33.54
N ALA A 139 -14.33 -17.40 -32.40
CA ALA A 139 -15.03 -16.13 -32.19
C ALA A 139 -14.19 -15.12 -31.39
N ARG A 140 -13.83 -14.04 -32.09
CA ARG A 140 -13.25 -12.76 -31.67
C ARG A 140 -13.54 -12.34 -30.21
N ARG A 141 -12.49 -12.17 -29.38
CA ARG A 141 -12.17 -10.96 -28.56
C ARG A 141 -11.08 -11.29 -27.52
N SER A 142 -9.95 -10.56 -27.57
CA SER A 142 -8.89 -10.59 -26.54
C SER A 142 -9.33 -9.92 -25.23
N THR A 143 -10.34 -9.06 -25.29
CA THR A 143 -10.89 -8.28 -24.18
C THR A 143 -12.08 -8.96 -23.50
N PHE A 144 -12.33 -8.66 -22.23
CA PHE A 144 -13.56 -9.09 -21.56
C PHE A 144 -14.78 -8.41 -22.18
N ILE A 145 -15.88 -9.18 -22.33
CA ILE A 145 -17.15 -8.66 -22.87
C ILE A 145 -17.69 -7.52 -21.98
N ARG A 146 -17.34 -7.53 -20.69
CA ARG A 146 -17.58 -6.47 -19.71
C ARG A 146 -16.32 -6.27 -18.88
N ALA A 147 -16.01 -5.02 -18.54
CA ALA A 147 -14.92 -4.72 -17.62
C ALA A 147 -15.13 -5.45 -16.28
N PRO A 148 -14.07 -6.04 -15.71
CA PRO A 148 -14.18 -6.66 -14.39
C PRO A 148 -14.56 -5.65 -13.32
N CYS A 149 -15.39 -6.09 -12.36
CA CYS A 149 -15.88 -5.25 -11.28
C CYS A 149 -14.99 -5.41 -10.05
N PHE A 150 -14.20 -4.38 -9.75
CA PHE A 150 -13.35 -4.30 -8.57
C PHE A 150 -13.95 -3.32 -7.57
N LYS A 151 -14.10 -3.77 -6.33
CA LYS A 151 -14.63 -2.96 -5.22
C LYS A 151 -13.44 -2.38 -4.46
N LEU A 152 -13.03 -1.18 -4.86
CA LEU A 152 -12.14 -0.36 -4.03
C LEU A 152 -13.04 0.34 -3.02
N MET A 153 -13.01 -0.11 -1.76
CA MET A 153 -13.74 0.56 -0.68
C MET A 153 -13.04 1.89 -0.41
N THR A 154 -13.68 2.99 -0.76
CA THR A 154 -13.28 4.31 -0.26
C THR A 154 -13.71 4.37 1.20
N GLY A 155 -12.75 4.54 2.11
CA GLY A 155 -13.04 4.92 3.48
C GLY A 155 -13.77 6.26 3.49
N ALA A 156 -15.11 6.22 3.50
CA ALA A 156 -15.91 7.36 3.91
C ALA A 156 -15.75 7.48 5.43
N LEU A 157 -14.70 8.18 5.85
CA LEU A 157 -14.64 8.75 7.19
C LEU A 157 -15.68 9.86 7.25
N ASN A 158 -16.81 9.58 7.92
CA ASN A 158 -17.65 10.62 8.53
C ASN A 158 -17.01 11.08 9.84
#